data_AF-A0A254TEL2-F1
#
_entry.id   AF-A0A254TEL2-F1
#
_cell.length_a   1.000
_cell.length_b   1.000
_cell.length_c   1.000
_cell.angle_alpha   90.00
_cell.angle_beta   90.00
_cell.angle_gamma   90.00
#
_symmetry.space_group_name_H-M   'P 1'
#
loop_
_entity.id
_entity.type
_entity.pdbx_description
1 polymer ?
#
loop_
_entity_poly.entity_id
_entity_poly.type
_entity_poly.pdbx_seq_one_letter_code
_entity_poly.pdbx_strand_id
1 'polypeptide(L)'
;MPGMALARARNVKTTNDFMDIAMLGLNVDIIIDVTGVPVVREKLREYLQATANGHTIIMHEMIAVLMMSLSQNKLVTTKHNQVDYA
;
A
#
# COMPACT_ATOMS: atom_id res chain seq x y z
N MET A 1 14.88 0.62 10.16
CA MET A 1 14.67 -0.31 9.03
C MET A 1 15.44 0.19 7.81
N PRO A 2 16.25 -0.65 7.14
CA PRO A 2 17.09 -0.24 6.00
C PRO A 2 16.31 0.44 4.87
N GLY A 3 15.12 -0.06 4.52
CA GLY A 3 14.28 0.52 3.48
C GLY A 3 13.80 1.95 3.80
N MET A 4 13.39 2.20 5.04
CA MET A 4 12.97 3.54 5.50
C MET A 4 14.15 4.53 5.49
N ALA A 5 15.35 4.08 5.86
CA ALA A 5 16.54 4.90 5.81
C ALA A 5 16.88 5.30 4.36
N LEU A 6 16.81 4.35 3.43
CA LEU A 6 17.01 4.59 2.00
C LEU A 6 15.97 5.56 1.42
N ALA A 7 14.70 5.40 1.77
CA ALA A 7 13.62 6.27 1.34
C ALA A 7 13.84 7.72 1.81
N ARG A 8 14.19 7.91 3.10
CA ARG A 8 14.53 9.24 3.65
C ARG A 8 15.72 9.88 2.94
N ALA A 9 16.77 9.11 2.67
CA ALA A 9 17.94 9.59 1.92
C ALA A 9 17.59 10.07 0.50
N ARG A 10 16.48 9.59 -0.07
CA ARG A 10 15.95 10.00 -1.37
C ARG A 10 14.81 11.02 -1.28
N ASN A 11 14.60 11.64 -0.12
CA ASN A 11 13.51 12.59 0.15
C ASN A 11 12.11 12.00 -0.08
N VAL A 12 11.95 10.68 0.02
CA VAL A 12 10.65 10.02 0.01
C VAL A 12 10.05 10.11 1.40
N LYS A 13 8.80 10.58 1.50
CA LYS A 13 8.09 10.67 2.80
C LYS A 13 7.97 9.28 3.42
N THR A 14 8.27 9.19 4.71
CA THR A 14 8.19 7.96 5.49
C THR A 14 7.49 8.24 6.80
N THR A 15 6.73 7.27 7.30
CA THR A 15 6.02 7.35 8.58
C THR A 15 5.98 5.97 9.24
N ASN A 16 5.80 5.94 10.56
CA ASN A 16 5.51 4.71 11.30
C ASN A 16 4.00 4.50 11.55
N ASP A 17 3.16 5.49 11.20
CA ASP A 17 1.70 5.39 11.28
C ASP A 17 1.12 5.45 9.87
N PHE A 18 0.44 4.39 9.45
CA PHE A 18 -0.16 4.33 8.11
C PHE A 18 -1.29 5.35 7.92
N MET A 19 -1.91 5.83 9.01
CA MET A 19 -2.94 6.87 8.93
C MET A 19 -2.38 8.20 8.47
N ASP A 20 -1.09 8.49 8.72
CA ASP A 20 -0.43 9.69 8.20
C ASP A 20 -0.46 9.75 6.67
N ILE A 21 -0.51 8.59 6.00
CA ILE A 21 -0.64 8.52 4.54
C ILE A 21 -2.08 8.81 4.11
N ALA A 22 -3.07 8.24 4.79
CA ALA A 22 -4.48 8.49 4.48
C ALA A 22 -4.88 9.96 4.69
N MET A 23 -4.32 10.60 5.73
CA MET A 23 -4.54 12.01 6.04
C MET A 23 -3.96 12.99 5.00
N LEU A 24 -3.12 12.52 4.07
CA LEU A 24 -2.69 13.35 2.94
C LEU A 24 -3.83 13.62 1.95
N GLY A 25 -4.94 12.90 2.06
CA GLY A 25 -6.16 13.11 1.30
C GLY A 25 -5.92 13.02 -0.21
N LEU A 26 -6.36 14.06 -0.93
CA LEU A 26 -6.28 14.12 -2.40
C LEU A 26 -4.84 14.20 -2.94
N ASN A 27 -3.81 14.34 -2.08
CA ASN A 27 -2.41 14.25 -2.51
C ASN A 27 -1.93 12.80 -2.68
N VAL A 28 -2.80 11.82 -2.48
CA VAL A 28 -2.51 10.39 -2.65
C VAL A 28 -3.53 9.77 -3.58
N ASP A 29 -3.08 9.29 -4.74
CA ASP A 29 -3.92 8.57 -5.70
C ASP A 29 -4.13 7.11 -5.29
N ILE A 30 -3.05 6.47 -4.82
CA ILE A 30 -3.00 5.02 -4.59
C ILE A 30 -2.31 4.73 -3.27
N ILE A 31 -2.95 3.90 -2.44
CA ILE A 31 -2.36 3.27 -1.26
C ILE A 31 -2.21 1.78 -1.55
N ILE A 32 -0.98 1.29 -1.64
CA ILE A 32 -0.71 -0.15 -1.78
C ILE A 32 -0.54 -0.75 -0.39
N ASP A 33 -1.52 -1.55 0.03
CA ASP A 33 -1.43 -2.28 1.29
C ASP A 33 -0.74 -3.63 1.10
N VAL A 34 0.47 -3.74 1.66
CA VAL A 34 1.30 -4.96 1.71
C VAL A 34 1.47 -5.48 3.14
N THR A 35 0.63 -5.03 4.07
CA THR A 35 0.74 -5.43 5.49
C THR A 35 0.25 -6.86 5.74
N GLY A 36 -0.65 -7.36 4.88
CA GLY A 36 -1.37 -8.61 5.12
C GLY A 36 -2.36 -8.56 6.29
N VAL A 37 -2.52 -7.42 6.97
CA VAL A 37 -3.32 -7.29 8.19
C VAL A 37 -4.71 -6.73 7.85
N PRO A 38 -5.81 -7.49 8.01
CA PRO A 38 -7.15 -7.05 7.62
C PRO A 38 -7.59 -5.73 8.28
N VAL A 39 -7.23 -5.51 9.55
CA VAL A 39 -7.63 -4.30 10.29
C VAL A 39 -7.01 -3.02 9.72
N VAL A 40 -5.87 -3.11 9.02
CA VAL A 40 -5.26 -1.94 8.36
C VAL A 40 -6.14 -1.47 7.21
N ARG A 41 -6.61 -2.40 6.35
CA ARG A 41 -7.53 -2.07 5.25
C ARG A 41 -8.85 -1.53 5.76
N GLU A 42 -9.38 -2.11 6.82
CA GLU A 42 -10.66 -1.65 7.37
C GLU A 42 -10.54 -0.19 7.84
N LYS A 43 -9.53 0.12 8.65
CA LYS A 43 -9.30 1.49 9.14
C LYS A 43 -9.08 2.50 8.02
N LEU A 44 -8.31 2.13 7.00
CA LEU A 44 -8.12 2.98 5.82
C LEU A 44 -9.46 3.23 5.11
N ARG A 45 -10.27 2.18 4.90
CA ARG A 45 -11.57 2.30 4.24
C ARG A 45 -12.54 3.15 5.04
N GLU A 46 -12.67 2.90 6.34
CA GLU A 46 -13.50 3.69 7.25
C GLU A 46 -13.14 5.16 7.18
N TYR A 47 -11.84 5.49 7.20
CA TYR A 47 -11.36 6.87 7.11
C TYR A 47 -11.67 7.53 5.76
N LEU A 48 -11.41 6.84 4.64
CA LEU A 48 -11.71 7.38 3.31
C LEU A 48 -13.22 7.59 3.12
N GLN A 49 -14.06 6.71 3.66
CA GLN A 49 -15.51 6.89 3.66
C GLN A 49 -15.95 8.07 4.53
N ALA A 50 -15.45 8.16 5.76
CA ALA A 50 -15.79 9.24 6.69
C ALA A 50 -15.39 10.63 6.17
N THR A 51 -14.35 10.69 5.35
CA THR A 51 -13.86 11.93 4.71
C THR A 51 -14.40 12.15 3.30
N ALA A 52 -15.30 11.29 2.81
CA ALA A 52 -15.82 11.29 1.44
C ALA A 52 -14.73 11.32 0.36
N ASN A 53 -13.57 10.71 0.63
CA ASN A 53 -12.46 10.61 -0.30
C ASN A 53 -12.68 9.44 -1.28
N GLY A 54 -13.31 9.73 -2.41
CA GLY A 54 -13.47 8.80 -3.54
C GLY A 54 -12.33 8.83 -4.56
N HIS A 55 -11.29 9.65 -4.35
CA HIS A 55 -10.15 9.82 -5.24
C HIS A 55 -9.09 8.74 -5.00
N THR A 56 -8.78 8.47 -3.73
CA THR A 56 -7.72 7.54 -3.35
C THR A 56 -8.19 6.08 -3.45
N ILE A 57 -7.41 5.25 -4.14
CA ILE A 57 -7.67 3.81 -4.29
C ILE A 57 -6.79 3.01 -3.32
N ILE A 58 -7.41 2.14 -2.51
CA ILE A 58 -6.69 1.13 -1.73
C ILE A 58 -6.47 -0.10 -2.61
N MET A 59 -5.22 -0.35 -2.97
CA MET A 59 -4.81 -1.47 -3.81
C MET A 59 -4.27 -2.62 -2.97
N HIS A 60 -4.67 -3.84 -3.36
CA HIS A 60 -4.16 -5.08 -2.76
C HIS A 60 -2.72 -5.36 -3.21
N GLU A 61 -1.94 -6.01 -2.36
CA GLU A 61 -0.54 -6.41 -2.62
C GLU A 61 -0.37 -7.18 -3.95
N MET A 62 -1.37 -7.96 -4.35
CA MET A 62 -1.35 -8.73 -5.61
C MET A 62 -1.14 -7.84 -6.84
N ILE A 63 -1.62 -6.60 -6.82
CA ILE A 63 -1.40 -5.68 -7.94
C ILE A 63 0.05 -5.19 -7.97
N ALA A 64 0.69 -5.01 -6.81
CA ALA A 64 2.12 -4.72 -6.76
C ALA A 64 2.93 -5.90 -7.32
N VAL A 65 2.56 -7.14 -6.97
CA VAL A 65 3.19 -8.35 -7.53
C VAL A 65 3.01 -8.43 -9.05
N LEU A 66 1.81 -8.14 -9.54
CA LEU A 66 1.53 -8.09 -10.97
C LEU A 66 2.40 -7.05 -11.67
N MET A 67 2.44 -5.81 -11.18
CA MET A 67 3.24 -4.73 -11.76
C MET A 67 4.74 -5.09 -11.79
N MET A 68 5.26 -5.64 -10.70
CA MET A 68 6.65 -6.11 -10.65
C MET A 68 6.89 -7.25 -11.65
N SER A 69 5.96 -8.19 -11.76
CA SER A 69 6.07 -9.32 -12.68
C SER A 69 6.08 -8.89 -14.14
N LEU A 70 5.18 -7.97 -14.50
CA LEU A 70 5.11 -7.39 -15.84
C LEU A 70 6.39 -6.60 -16.16
N SER A 71 6.93 -5.83 -15.21
CA SER A 71 8.17 -5.06 -15.41
C SER A 71 9.41 -5.92 -15.70
N GLN A 72 9.39 -7.19 -15.28
CA GLN A 72 10.50 -8.14 -15.47
C GLN A 72 10.20 -9.20 -16.54
N ASN A 73 9.02 -9.14 -17.16
CA ASN A 73 8.51 -10.17 -18.07
C ASN A 73 8.57 -11.60 -17.48
N LYS A 74 8.38 -11.71 -16.16
CA LYS A 74 8.41 -12.99 -15.42
C LYS A 74 7.66 -12.84 -14.11
N LEU A 75 6.92 -13.87 -13.70
CA LEU A 75 6.26 -13.90 -12.41
C LEU A 75 7.28 -13.75 -11.26
N VAL A 76 7.11 -12.70 -10.46
CA VAL A 76 7.91 -12.44 -9.26
C VAL A 76 7.35 -13.24 -8.10
N THR A 77 8.20 -14.01 -7.44
CA THR A 77 7.83 -14.75 -6.23
C THR A 77 7.91 -13.84 -5.00
N THR A 78 6.82 -13.71 -4.26
CA THR A 78 6.79 -12.99 -2.97
C THR A 78 7.00 -13.94 -1.80
N LYS A 79 7.53 -13.42 -0.68
CA LYS A 79 7.72 -14.20 0.56
C LYS A 79 6.41 -14.45 1.32
N HIS A 80 5.36 -13.69 1.06
CA HIS A 80 4.01 -14.00 1.56
C HIS A 80 3.39 -15.04 0.62
N ASN A 81 3.10 -16.23 1.18
CA ASN A 81 2.37 -17.29 0.50
C ASN A 81 1.04 -16.75 -0.04
N GLN A 82 0.59 -17.32 -1.17
CA GLN A 82 -0.73 -17.07 -1.75
C GLN A 82 -1.79 -17.08 -0.64
N VAL A 83 -2.40 -15.92 -0.42
CA VAL A 83 -3.62 -15.84 0.39
C VAL A 83 -4.72 -16.41 -0.51
N ASP A 84 -5.05 -17.68 -0.30
CA ASP A 84 -6.21 -18.32 -0.93
C ASP A 84 -7.46 -17.56 -0.48
N TYR A 85 -8.12 -16.89 -1.44
CA TYR A 85 -9.48 -16.42 -1.28
C TYR A 85 -10.40 -17.53 -1.81
N ALA A 86 -10.92 -18.33 -0.88
CA ALA A 86 -12.09 -19.18 -1.11
C ALA A 86 -13.37 -18.38 -0.84
#